data_AF-A0A2M7A460-F1
#
_entry.id   AF-A0A2M7A460-F1
#
_cell.length_a   1.000
_cell.length_b   1.000
_cell.length_c   1.000
_cell.angle_alpha   90.00
_cell.angle_beta   90.00
_cell.angle_gamma   90.00
#
_symmetry.space_group_name_H-M   'P 1'
#
loop_
_entity.id
_entity.type
_entity.pdbx_description
1 polymer ?
#
loop_
_entity_poly.entity_id
_entity_poly.type
_entity_poly.pdbx_seq_one_letter_code
_entity_poly.pdbx_strand_id
1 'polypeptide(L)' 'MVKDREESENLEFKKSVGEWKAIVETVSAFSNTNGGKIVVGASNSGKILGIRIGKNTI' A
#
# COMPACT_ATOMS: atom_id res chain seq x y z
N MET A 1 17.15 13.34 3.56
CA MET A 1 17.12 12.37 2.45
C MET A 1 15.80 11.62 2.51
N VAL A 2 14.83 11.97 1.66
CA VAL A 2 13.66 11.10 1.44
C VAL A 2 14.05 10.14 0.31
N LYS A 3 14.25 8.86 0.64
CA LYS A 3 14.48 7.81 -0.36
C LYS A 3 13.12 7.48 -0.98
N ASP A 4 12.92 7.79 -2.26
CA ASP A 4 11.89 7.12 -3.07
C ASP A 4 12.23 5.62 -3.04
N ARG A 5 11.42 4.85 -2.29
CA ARG A 5 11.49 3.39 -2.32
C ARG A 5 10.47 2.92 -3.35
N GLU A 6 10.92 2.16 -4.32
CA GLU A 6 10.07 1.49 -5.30
C GLU A 6 9.45 0.23 -4.68
N GLU A 7 8.42 -0.33 -5.32
CA GLU A 7 7.84 -1.60 -4.88
C GLU A 7 8.92 -2.69 -4.80
N SER A 8 8.79 -3.59 -3.85
CA SER A 8 9.70 -4.72 -3.67
C SER A 8 8.93 -5.89 -3.08
N GLU A 9 9.55 -7.07 -3.04
CA GLU A 9 8.92 -8.30 -2.50
C GLU A 9 8.30 -8.12 -1.10
N ASN A 10 8.83 -7.18 -0.31
CA ASN A 10 8.39 -6.90 1.06
C ASN A 10 7.87 -5.46 1.21
N LEU A 11 7.63 -4.74 0.12
CA LEU A 11 7.13 -3.36 0.12
C LEU A 11 6.14 -3.15 -1.02
N GLU A 12 4.86 -3.07 -0.66
CA GLU A 12 3.76 -2.86 -1.60
C GLU A 12 3.15 -1.46 -1.41
N PHE A 13 2.84 -0.80 -2.52
CA PHE A 13 2.21 0.52 -2.54
C PHE A 13 0.79 0.44 -3.10
N LYS A 14 -0.17 0.93 -2.33
CA LYS A 14 -1.57 1.08 -2.78
C LYS A 14 -1.92 2.55 -2.86
N LYS A 15 -2.67 2.94 -3.89
CA LYS A 15 -3.02 4.35 -4.12
C LYS A 15 -4.16 4.78 -3.21
N SER A 16 -5.02 3.86 -2.79
CA SER A 16 -6.21 4.18 -1.98
C SER A 16 -6.66 3.04 -1.08
N VAL A 17 -7.29 3.39 0.04
CA VAL A 17 -7.88 2.41 0.99
C VAL A 17 -9.06 1.64 0.38
N GLY A 18 -9.63 2.13 -0.72
CA GLY A 18 -10.65 1.42 -1.50
C GLY A 18 -10.15 0.10 -2.09
N GLU A 19 -8.83 -0.09 -2.18
CA GLU A 19 -8.18 -1.34 -2.60
C GLU A 19 -8.06 -2.34 -1.43
N TRP A 20 -8.92 -2.25 -0.42
CA TRP A 20 -8.87 -3.07 0.80
C TRP A 20 -8.81 -4.57 0.52
N LYS A 21 -9.48 -5.06 -0.52
CA LYS A 21 -9.41 -6.47 -0.93
C LYS A 21 -7.98 -6.87 -1.30
N ALA A 22 -7.34 -6.07 -2.15
CA ALA A 22 -5.95 -6.28 -2.54
C ALA A 22 -5.00 -6.12 -1.35
N ILE A 23 -5.28 -5.19 -0.43
CA ILE A 23 -4.50 -5.02 0.81
C ILE A 23 -4.56 -6.31 1.64
N VAL A 24 -5.74 -6.90 1.83
CA VAL A 24 -5.90 -8.15 2.59
C VAL A 24 -5.19 -9.32 1.91
N GLU A 25 -5.26 -9.40 0.58
CA GLU A 25 -4.51 -10.41 -0.19
C GLU A 25 -2.99 -10.24 0.00
N THR A 26 -2.48 -9.01 -0.07
CA THR A 26 -1.06 -8.72 0.18
C THR A 26 -0.67 -9.02 1.63
N VAL A 27 -1.52 -8.72 2.62
CA VAL A 27 -1.26 -9.09 4.02
C VAL A 27 -1.16 -10.61 4.17
N SER A 28 -2.04 -11.37 3.52
CA SER A 28 -1.99 -12.83 3.51
C SER A 28 -0.69 -13.33 2.86
N ALA A 29 -0.31 -12.78 1.71
CA ALA A 29 0.94 -13.11 1.05
C ALA A 29 2.16 -12.81 1.93
N PHE A 30 2.23 -11.61 2.51
CA PHE A 30 3.32 -11.21 3.42
C PHE A 30 3.38 -12.06 4.69
N SER A 31 2.24 -12.48 5.22
CA SER A 31 2.20 -13.35 6.40
C SER A 31 2.76 -14.75 6.11
N ASN A 32 2.68 -15.20 4.86
CA ASN A 32 3.22 -16.49 4.42
C ASN A 32 4.68 -16.40 3.91
N THR A 33 5.23 -15.19 3.74
CA THR A 33 6.62 -14.96 3.32
C THR A 33 7.46 -14.41 4.49
N ASN A 34 8.42 -13.51 4.23
CA ASN A 34 9.25 -12.85 5.25
C ASN A 34 8.59 -11.60 5.86
N GLY A 35 7.26 -11.49 5.79
CA GLY A 35 6.55 -10.28 6.16
C GLY A 35 6.70 -9.18 5.11
N GLY A 36 6.21 -7.98 5.43
CA GLY A 36 6.32 -6.84 4.53
C GLY A 36 5.64 -5.60 5.06
N LYS A 37 5.69 -4.54 4.26
CA LYS A 37 5.06 -3.26 4.54
C LYS A 37 4.14 -2.88 3.40
N ILE A 38 2.92 -2.49 3.74
CA ILE A 38 1.96 -1.96 2.77
C ILE A 38 1.83 -0.47 3.05
N VAL A 39 2.17 0.35 2.07
CA VAL A 39 2.05 1.81 2.15
C VAL A 39 0.84 2.22 1.32
N VAL A 40 -0.20 2.68 1.99
CA VAL A 40 -1.40 3.20 1.32
C VAL A 40 -1.22 4.71 1.13
N GLY A 41 -1.66 5.24 -0.01
CA GLY A 41 -1.58 6.68 -0.33
C GLY A 41 -0.34 7.12 -1.08
N ALA A 42 0.38 6.18 -1.68
CA ALA A 42 1.55 6.45 -2.49
C ALA A 42 1.47 5.69 -3.81
N SER A 43 2.12 6.24 -4.84
CA SER A 43 2.28 5.54 -6.11
C SER A 43 3.30 4.41 -5.98
N ASN A 44 3.27 3.49 -6.93
CA ASN A 44 4.23 2.39 -7.07
C ASN A 44 5.68 2.88 -7.23
N SER A 45 5.87 4.17 -7.57
CA SER A 45 7.17 4.84 -7.64
C SER A 45 7.63 5.44 -6.30
N GLY A 46 6.88 5.27 -5.21
CA GLY A 46 7.18 5.86 -3.90
C GLY A 46 6.67 7.28 -3.69
N LYS A 47 6.03 7.89 -4.70
CA LYS A 47 5.51 9.26 -4.61
C LYS A 47 4.25 9.31 -3.77
N ILE A 48 4.24 10.11 -2.71
CA ILE A 48 3.06 10.31 -1.86
C ILE A 48 1.97 11.02 -2.68
N LEU A 49 0.85 10.33 -2.92
CA LEU A 49 -0.32 10.85 -3.63
C LEU A 49 -1.32 11.51 -2.67
N GLY A 50 -1.26 11.15 -1.39
CA GLY A 50 -2.23 11.54 -0.37
C GLY A 50 -3.50 10.69 -0.45
N ILE A 51 -4.09 10.40 0.72
CA ILE A 51 -5.32 9.60 0.81
C ILE A 51 -6.47 10.50 1.23
N ARG A 52 -7.56 10.51 0.46
CA ARG A 52 -8.87 10.96 0.97
C ARG A 52 -9.57 9.79 1.62
N ILE A 53 -9.46 9.70 2.94
CA ILE A 53 -10.25 8.77 3.75
C ILE A 53 -11.57 9.48 4.07
N GLY A 54 -12.65 9.05 3.41
CA GLY A 54 -14.01 9.49 3.74
C GLY A 54 -14.63 10.50 2.77
N LYS A 55 -15.79 10.12 2.22
CA LYS A 55 -17.02 10.94 2.18
C LYS A 55 -18.28 10.22 1.66
N ASN A 56 -18.25 8.93 1.30
CA ASN A 56 -19.45 8.20 0.85
C ASN A 56 -19.32 6.69 1.06
N THR A 57 -19.50 6.24 2.30
CA THR A 57 -19.96 4.86 2.54
C THR A 57 -21.33 5.00 3.20
N ILE A 58 -22.37 4.88 2.38
CA ILE A 58 -23.77 4.62 2.78
C ILE A 58 -23.97 3.11 2.94
#